data_AF-A0A8B4QE91-F1
#
_entry.id   AF-A0A8B4QE91-F1
#
_cell.length_a   1.000
_cell.length_b   1.000
_cell.length_c   1.000
_cell.angle_alpha   90.00
_cell.angle_beta   90.00
_cell.angle_gamma   90.00
#
_symmetry.space_group_name_H-M   'P 1'
#
loop_
_entity.id
_entity.type
_entity.pdbx_description
1 polymer ?
#
loop_
_entity_poly.entity_id
_entity_poly.type
_entity_poly.pdbx_seq_one_letter_code
_entity_poly.pdbx_strand_id
1 'polypeptide(L)'
;MLATHIEEFIDSLKIEDVEEEIKRVKKITKRLNKSYYEDCESETEHCEIVGSLGRKTAIKSFSDVDMLFILPSSKKKQYDDHDGNGQSKLLQDVKKEIKKRYSRTIVRGDGQVVVVSFESLKKIVEVCPVFEQSDGSFLYPDANEGGSWKKTNPIPEIDEAAAFNITTNNNFSYVCYLVRAWKNNIGFKFGGLLLDTLVYKFLNANSKYYSADFTDYLDLLKDLFKYLKDLNEDQAYWYALGSKQKVYNKKCKFVKKAKKAYNKIKDLDEDSTDLYETLVYLFGQTFPVPETVNKSVAYFESAYTRATNTEEFIENKFRVDIRYSLKVDCIIKQDGYRPTFLRDLLKGQIRIKRQRTLEFFIVENEFEQIIKERNQINSFSSDEKIKFDIYWKVLNRGDEAIRRNCIRGQIKKGIEKRTESADFNGDHFVECYIVYEDTVVARDRIHVPIQIENTLQSSF
;
A
#
# COMPACT_ATOMS: atom_id res chain seq x y z
N MET A 1 -1.79 -3.24 -29.29
CA MET A 1 -2.34 -2.12 -28.49
C MET A 1 -2.14 -2.36 -27.00
N LEU A 2 -2.35 -3.59 -26.49
CA LEU A 2 -2.17 -3.91 -25.08
C LEU A 2 -0.75 -3.59 -24.57
N ALA A 3 0.28 -4.01 -25.30
CA ALA A 3 1.69 -3.76 -24.97
C ALA A 3 1.97 -2.27 -24.68
N THR A 4 1.47 -1.36 -25.52
CA THR A 4 1.61 0.09 -25.33
C THR A 4 0.93 0.58 -24.06
N HIS A 5 -0.29 0.13 -23.76
CA HIS A 5 -0.97 0.52 -22.52
C HIS A 5 -0.27 -0.02 -21.26
N ILE A 6 0.33 -1.20 -21.34
CA ILE A 6 1.15 -1.77 -20.25
C ILE A 6 2.41 -0.94 -20.04
N GLU A 7 3.10 -0.57 -21.12
CA GLU A 7 4.28 0.31 -21.09
C GLU A 7 3.93 1.67 -20.47
N GLU A 8 2.90 2.34 -20.98
CA GLU A 8 2.39 3.62 -20.46
C GLU A 8 2.03 3.51 -18.97
N PHE A 9 1.39 2.41 -18.56
CA PHE A 9 1.07 2.20 -17.15
C PHE A 9 2.33 2.07 -16.30
N ILE A 10 3.28 1.24 -16.71
CA ILE A 10 4.55 1.05 -15.99
C ILE A 10 5.32 2.37 -15.91
N ASP A 11 5.35 3.15 -16.99
CA ASP A 11 5.97 4.47 -17.00
C ASP A 11 5.28 5.44 -16.04
N SER A 12 3.96 5.41 -15.96
CA SER A 12 3.20 6.23 -14.99
C SER A 12 3.50 5.87 -13.52
N LEU A 13 3.97 4.64 -13.27
CA LEU A 13 4.38 4.18 -11.94
C LEU A 13 5.81 4.57 -11.57
N LYS A 14 6.66 4.98 -12.53
CA LYS A 14 8.05 5.34 -12.26
C LYS A 14 8.12 6.64 -11.45
N ILE A 15 9.14 6.73 -10.60
CA ILE A 15 9.48 7.98 -9.91
C ILE A 15 10.09 8.92 -10.96
N GLU A 16 9.47 10.09 -11.14
CA GLU A 16 9.86 11.07 -12.17
C GLU A 16 11.28 11.63 -11.94
N ASP A 17 11.58 12.03 -10.70
CA ASP A 17 12.86 12.63 -10.33
C ASP A 17 13.34 12.07 -8.99
N VAL A 18 14.16 11.02 -9.05
CA VAL A 18 14.76 10.40 -7.86
C VAL A 18 15.67 11.39 -7.11
N GLU A 19 16.31 12.34 -7.79
CA GLU A 19 17.19 13.32 -7.14
C GLU A 19 16.39 14.29 -6.26
N GLU A 20 15.22 14.73 -6.71
CA GLU A 20 14.32 15.56 -5.88
C GLU A 20 13.75 14.76 -4.69
N GLU A 21 13.55 13.44 -4.83
CA GLU A 21 13.20 12.55 -3.70
C GLU A 21 14.30 12.49 -2.64
N ILE A 22 15.56 12.31 -3.04
CA ILE A 22 16.68 12.10 -2.10
C ILE A 22 17.33 13.39 -1.60
N LYS A 23 16.97 14.56 -2.14
CA LYS A 23 17.50 15.86 -1.70
C LYS A 23 17.28 16.14 -0.21
N ARG A 24 16.25 15.56 0.41
CA ARG A 24 16.00 15.72 1.86
C ARG A 24 16.86 14.76 2.66
N VAL A 25 17.10 13.55 2.15
CA VAL A 25 18.11 12.62 2.67
C VAL A 25 19.46 13.31 2.71
N LYS A 26 19.95 13.85 1.58
CA LYS A 26 21.23 14.59 1.50
C LYS A 26 21.39 15.67 2.57
N LYS A 27 20.34 16.48 2.79
CA LYS A 27 20.34 17.55 3.81
C LYS A 27 20.31 17.02 5.24
N ILE A 28 19.58 15.94 5.49
CA ILE A 28 19.57 15.25 6.79
C ILE A 28 20.94 14.66 7.07
N THR A 29 21.52 13.94 6.10
CA THR A 29 22.88 13.37 6.15
C THR A 29 23.91 14.43 6.50
N LYS A 30 23.96 15.55 5.75
CA LYS A 30 24.87 16.65 6.07
C LYS A 30 24.67 17.23 7.46
N ARG A 31 23.43 17.34 7.94
CA ARG A 31 23.17 17.81 9.30
C ARG A 31 23.71 16.83 10.34
N LEU A 32 23.47 15.54 10.17
CA LEU A 32 23.92 14.50 11.10
C LEU A 32 25.44 14.33 11.06
N ASN A 33 26.06 14.36 9.89
CA ASN A 33 27.52 14.33 9.72
C ASN A 33 28.21 15.41 10.54
N LYS A 34 27.77 16.67 10.42
CA LYS A 34 28.23 17.80 11.25
C LYS A 34 28.04 17.61 12.76
N SER A 35 27.26 16.64 13.20
CA SER A 35 26.95 16.39 14.61
C SER A 35 27.77 15.25 15.20
N TYR A 36 28.09 14.24 14.39
CA TYR A 36 28.67 12.98 14.84
C TYR A 36 30.08 12.74 14.33
N TYR A 37 30.49 13.42 13.26
CA TYR A 37 31.79 13.29 12.64
C TYR A 37 32.52 14.64 12.63
N GLU A 38 33.81 14.62 12.99
CA GLU A 38 34.66 15.80 13.00
C GLU A 38 34.83 16.34 11.57
N ASP A 39 34.59 17.64 11.40
CA ASP A 39 34.70 18.38 10.13
C ASP A 39 34.03 17.75 8.89
N CYS A 40 33.01 16.90 9.09
CA CYS A 40 32.29 16.26 7.99
C CYS A 40 31.05 17.06 7.56
N GLU A 41 31.11 17.60 6.34
CA GLU A 41 29.99 18.31 5.69
C GLU A 41 29.34 17.52 4.54
N SER A 42 29.75 16.25 4.34
CA SER A 42 29.30 15.43 3.22
C SER A 42 27.78 15.19 3.25
N GLU A 43 27.17 15.21 2.07
CA GLU A 43 25.74 14.91 1.87
C GLU A 43 25.49 13.43 1.58
N THR A 44 26.55 12.63 1.39
CA THR A 44 26.46 11.23 0.93
C THR A 44 27.23 10.25 1.79
N GLU A 45 28.23 10.69 2.56
CA GLU A 45 28.95 9.80 3.48
C GLU A 45 28.09 9.42 4.69
N HIS A 46 28.34 8.22 5.22
CA HIS A 46 27.68 7.64 6.40
C HIS A 46 26.16 7.49 6.25
N CYS A 47 25.66 7.37 5.02
CA CYS A 47 24.25 7.27 4.71
C CYS A 47 24.01 6.22 3.63
N GLU A 48 23.00 5.37 3.84
CA GLU A 48 22.56 4.40 2.84
C GLU A 48 21.05 4.56 2.61
N ILE A 49 20.65 4.73 1.35
CA ILE A 49 19.22 4.73 0.99
C ILE A 49 18.79 3.28 0.83
N VAL A 50 17.83 2.86 1.65
CA VAL A 50 17.40 1.46 1.73
C VAL A 50 15.93 1.32 1.34
N GLY A 51 15.30 0.21 1.72
CA GLY A 51 13.90 -0.03 1.40
C GLY A 51 13.67 -0.22 -0.10
N SER A 52 12.43 0.05 -0.53
CA SER A 52 12.08 -0.11 -1.96
C SER A 52 12.77 0.90 -2.86
N LEU A 53 13.15 2.08 -2.34
CA LEU A 53 13.88 3.07 -3.13
C LEU A 53 15.32 2.58 -3.39
N GLY A 54 16.02 2.09 -2.36
CA GLY A 54 17.34 1.50 -2.50
C GLY A 54 17.37 0.32 -3.46
N ARG A 55 16.37 -0.58 -3.38
CA ARG A 55 16.23 -1.72 -4.31
C ARG A 55 15.71 -1.35 -5.71
N LYS A 56 15.43 -0.07 -5.98
CA LYS A 56 14.84 0.42 -7.24
C LYS A 56 13.52 -0.28 -7.62
N THR A 57 12.71 -0.60 -6.61
CA THR A 57 11.39 -1.23 -6.75
C THR A 57 10.25 -0.34 -6.25
N ALA A 58 10.53 0.88 -5.76
CA ALA A 58 9.53 1.85 -5.38
C ALA A 58 8.75 2.38 -6.59
N ILE A 59 7.44 2.58 -6.43
CA ILE A 59 6.58 3.26 -7.40
C ILE A 59 6.29 4.69 -6.94
N LYS A 60 5.94 5.60 -7.86
CA LYS A 60 5.63 7.02 -7.62
C LYS A 60 4.74 7.30 -6.41
N SER A 61 3.83 6.40 -6.07
CA SER A 61 2.92 6.55 -4.92
C SER A 61 3.54 6.25 -3.55
N PHE A 62 4.83 5.92 -3.48
CA PHE A 62 5.52 5.66 -2.23
C PHE A 62 5.46 6.86 -1.27
N SER A 63 5.38 6.57 0.03
CA SER A 63 5.12 7.59 1.06
C SER A 63 6.37 8.05 1.82
N ASP A 64 7.41 7.22 1.86
CA ASP A 64 8.58 7.37 2.71
C ASP A 64 9.89 6.98 2.01
N VAL A 65 10.95 7.70 2.36
CA VAL A 65 12.31 7.31 2.01
C VAL A 65 12.95 6.70 3.25
N ASP A 66 13.27 5.41 3.18
CA ASP A 66 14.03 4.72 4.21
C ASP A 66 15.52 5.02 4.04
N MET A 67 16.17 5.49 5.10
CA MET A 67 17.63 5.66 5.11
C MET A 67 18.27 5.09 6.37
N LEU A 68 19.44 4.49 6.22
CA LEU A 68 20.36 4.27 7.34
C LEU A 68 21.25 5.49 7.49
N PHE A 69 21.47 5.93 8.73
CA PHE A 69 22.56 6.83 9.07
C PHE A 69 23.56 6.08 9.95
N ILE A 70 24.76 5.84 9.42
CA ILE A 70 25.81 5.08 10.08
C ILE A 70 26.45 5.99 11.12
N LEU A 71 26.39 5.61 12.39
CA LEU A 71 26.99 6.35 13.49
C LEU A 71 28.42 5.86 13.75
N PRO A 72 29.30 6.72 14.30
CA PRO A 72 30.61 6.29 14.75
C PRO A 72 30.46 5.16 15.79
N SER A 73 31.20 4.06 15.60
CA SER A 73 31.14 2.91 16.51
C SER A 73 31.45 3.27 17.98
N SER A 74 32.29 4.29 18.20
CA SER A 74 32.61 4.84 19.52
C SER A 74 31.39 5.37 20.29
N LYS A 75 30.31 5.76 19.61
CA LYS A 75 29.07 6.23 20.24
C LYS A 75 28.19 5.10 20.78
N LYS A 76 28.39 3.85 20.35
CA LYS A 76 27.52 2.74 20.76
C LYS A 76 27.54 2.54 22.27
N LYS A 77 28.72 2.57 22.88
CA LYS A 77 28.92 2.38 24.33
C LYS A 77 28.12 3.38 25.16
N GLN A 78 27.99 4.62 24.71
CA GLN A 78 27.19 5.66 25.38
C GLN A 78 25.73 5.23 25.58
N TYR A 79 25.16 4.51 24.61
CA TYR A 79 23.77 4.05 24.66
C TYR A 79 23.62 2.66 25.29
N ASP A 80 24.65 1.81 25.19
CA ASP A 80 24.69 0.53 25.90
C ASP A 80 24.75 0.74 27.43
N ASP A 81 25.54 1.72 27.88
CA ASP A 81 25.72 2.04 29.30
C ASP A 81 24.62 2.99 29.84
N HIS A 82 23.64 3.37 29.02
CA HIS A 82 22.58 4.29 29.43
C HIS A 82 21.58 3.59 30.36
N ASP A 83 21.29 4.20 31.51
CA ASP A 83 20.34 3.65 32.47
C ASP A 83 18.89 3.70 31.92
N GLY A 84 18.22 2.54 31.84
CA GLY A 84 16.94 2.40 31.16
C GLY A 84 17.04 2.23 29.64
N ASN A 85 16.15 2.88 28.87
CA ASN A 85 16.01 2.62 27.43
C ASN A 85 16.99 3.46 26.59
N GLY A 86 18.22 2.98 26.44
CA GLY A 86 19.28 3.62 25.66
C GLY A 86 18.96 3.77 24.17
N GLN A 87 18.16 2.88 23.59
CA GLN A 87 17.71 2.96 22.20
C GLN A 87 16.76 4.13 21.97
N SER A 88 15.80 4.35 22.89
CA SER A 88 14.95 5.53 22.88
C SER A 88 15.79 6.80 23.03
N LYS A 89 16.78 6.79 23.93
CA LYS A 89 17.71 7.92 24.11
C LYS A 89 18.46 8.25 22.81
N LEU A 90 18.98 7.26 22.09
CA LEU A 90 19.62 7.45 20.79
C LEU A 90 18.66 8.13 19.80
N LEU A 91 17.43 7.64 19.67
CA LEU A 91 16.44 8.24 18.77
C LEU A 91 16.12 9.69 19.13
N GLN A 92 16.05 10.03 20.43
CA GLN A 92 15.84 11.41 20.88
C GLN A 92 17.04 12.32 20.55
N ASP A 93 18.26 11.82 20.69
CA ASP A 93 19.47 12.59 20.38
C ASP A 93 19.58 12.85 18.86
N VAL A 94 19.31 11.85 18.03
CA VAL A 94 19.25 12.01 16.56
C VAL A 94 18.14 12.99 16.16
N LYS A 95 16.93 12.85 16.73
CA LYS A 95 15.81 13.79 16.54
C LYS A 95 16.24 15.23 16.86
N LYS A 96 16.93 15.45 17.98
CA LYS A 96 17.42 16.77 18.41
C LYS A 96 18.39 17.36 17.38
N GLU A 97 19.30 16.56 16.83
CA GLU A 97 20.26 17.01 15.82
C GLU A 97 19.58 17.39 14.49
N ILE A 98 18.60 16.61 14.04
CA ILE A 98 17.79 16.93 12.85
C ILE A 98 17.01 18.24 13.06
N LYS A 99 16.42 18.43 14.25
CA LYS A 99 15.65 19.63 14.62
C LYS A 99 16.48 20.93 14.56
N LYS A 100 17.81 20.88 14.69
CA LYS A 100 18.67 22.07 14.50
C LYS A 100 18.55 22.65 13.08
N ARG A 101 18.30 21.81 12.07
CA ARG A 101 18.08 22.24 10.67
C ARG A 101 16.60 22.43 10.34
N TYR A 102 15.74 21.64 10.97
CA TYR A 102 14.33 21.50 10.64
C TYR A 102 13.43 21.84 11.84
N SER A 103 13.63 23.01 12.44
CA SER A 103 12.97 23.42 13.69
C SER A 103 11.44 23.38 13.61
N ARG A 104 10.87 23.76 12.46
CA ARG A 104 9.43 23.80 12.18
C ARG A 104 8.85 22.53 11.56
N THR A 105 9.69 21.54 11.21
CA THR A 105 9.24 20.27 10.63
C THR A 105 8.86 19.29 11.74
N ILE A 106 7.87 18.44 11.53
CA ILE A 106 7.57 17.37 12.48
C ILE A 106 8.72 16.35 12.45
N VAL A 107 9.36 16.14 13.60
CA VAL A 107 10.44 15.16 13.77
C VAL A 107 10.14 14.37 15.04
N ARG A 108 10.00 13.05 14.94
CA ARG A 108 9.65 12.18 16.07
C ARG A 108 10.44 10.87 16.02
N GLY A 109 10.73 10.30 17.19
CA GLY A 109 11.14 8.89 17.24
C GLY A 109 9.91 8.00 17.05
N ASP A 110 10.04 6.91 16.30
CA ASP A 110 8.98 5.95 16.04
C ASP A 110 9.52 4.52 16.03
N GLY A 111 9.50 3.88 17.21
CA GLY A 111 9.97 2.52 17.42
C GLY A 111 11.47 2.35 17.14
N GLN A 112 11.83 2.25 15.86
CA GLN A 112 13.17 1.91 15.38
C GLN A 112 13.84 3.06 14.60
N VAL A 113 13.10 4.10 14.25
CA VAL A 113 13.56 5.19 13.37
C VAL A 113 13.22 6.56 13.92
N VAL A 114 13.84 7.60 13.38
CA VAL A 114 13.41 8.99 13.51
C VAL A 114 12.68 9.39 12.24
N VAL A 115 11.38 9.66 12.36
CA VAL A 115 10.52 10.07 11.26
C VAL A 115 10.56 11.58 11.09
N VAL A 116 10.85 12.04 9.88
CA VAL A 116 10.87 13.45 9.47
C VAL A 116 9.76 13.70 8.44
N SER A 117 8.69 14.38 8.83
CA SER A 117 7.52 14.61 7.97
C SER A 117 7.55 16.01 7.33
N PHE A 118 7.67 16.04 6.00
CA PHE A 118 7.64 17.26 5.18
C PHE A 118 6.22 17.49 4.62
N GLU A 119 5.34 18.07 5.42
CA GLU A 119 3.92 18.26 5.09
C GLU A 119 3.68 18.98 3.77
N SER A 120 4.43 20.05 3.49
CA SER A 120 4.30 20.82 2.24
C SER A 120 4.64 20.01 0.98
N LEU A 121 5.39 18.92 1.14
CA LEU A 121 5.80 18.01 0.06
C LEU A 121 5.04 16.69 0.10
N LYS A 122 4.22 16.45 1.14
CA LYS A 122 3.52 15.18 1.40
C LYS A 122 4.50 13.99 1.38
N LYS A 123 5.64 14.13 2.07
CA LYS A 123 6.74 13.16 2.07
C LYS A 123 7.28 12.91 3.47
N ILE A 124 7.72 11.68 3.69
CA ILE A 124 8.37 11.24 4.92
C ILE A 124 9.79 10.78 4.62
N VAL A 125 10.73 11.04 5.53
CA VAL A 125 12.02 10.35 5.57
C VAL A 125 12.12 9.61 6.90
N GLU A 126 12.33 8.29 6.84
CA GLU A 126 12.57 7.44 8.01
C GLU A 126 14.08 7.26 8.18
N VAL A 127 14.63 7.92 9.20
CA VAL A 127 16.07 7.89 9.50
C VAL A 127 16.33 6.81 10.54
N CYS A 128 16.96 5.72 10.13
CA CYS A 128 17.37 4.63 11.00
C CYS A 128 18.85 4.82 11.41
N PRO A 129 19.15 5.28 12.63
CA PRO A 129 20.54 5.36 13.08
C PRO A 129 21.07 3.96 13.34
N VAL A 130 22.27 3.66 12.83
CA VAL A 130 22.84 2.31 12.91
C VAL A 130 24.30 2.29 13.31
N PHE A 131 24.75 1.13 13.79
CA PHE A 131 26.16 0.82 14.00
C PHE A 131 26.57 -0.35 13.10
N GLU A 132 27.50 -0.08 12.20
CA GLU A 132 28.08 -1.11 11.32
C GLU A 132 28.81 -2.19 12.13
N GLN A 133 28.68 -3.43 11.68
CA GLN A 133 29.30 -4.63 12.27
C GLN A 133 30.40 -5.15 11.34
N SER A 134 31.30 -5.98 11.89
CA SER A 134 32.44 -6.52 11.13
C SER A 134 32.06 -7.40 9.95
N ASP A 135 30.83 -7.91 9.90
CA ASP A 135 30.29 -8.71 8.79
C ASP A 135 29.55 -7.87 7.73
N GLY A 136 29.64 -6.54 7.80
CA GLY A 136 28.96 -5.60 6.91
C GLY A 136 27.47 -5.40 7.20
N SER A 137 26.94 -6.05 8.23
CA SER A 137 25.57 -5.82 8.69
C SER A 137 25.50 -4.63 9.66
N PHE A 138 24.29 -4.29 10.09
CA PHE A 138 24.04 -3.15 10.95
C PHE A 138 23.23 -3.54 12.19
N LEU A 139 23.61 -2.98 13.34
CA LEU A 139 22.75 -2.94 14.52
C LEU A 139 21.96 -1.64 14.53
N TYR A 140 20.66 -1.73 14.80
CA TYR A 140 19.76 -0.58 14.87
C TYR A 140 18.93 -0.62 16.16
N PRO A 141 18.51 0.55 16.68
CA PRO A 141 17.73 0.62 17.91
C PRO A 141 16.30 0.12 17.68
N ASP A 142 15.75 -0.59 18.65
CA ASP A 142 14.32 -0.78 18.80
C ASP A 142 13.93 -0.30 20.20
N ALA A 143 13.26 0.84 20.28
CA ALA A 143 12.90 1.48 21.54
C ALA A 143 11.66 0.84 22.21
N ASN A 144 11.02 -0.14 21.58
CA ASN A 144 9.85 -0.80 22.18
C ASN A 144 10.26 -1.74 23.33
N GLU A 145 9.30 -2.02 24.22
CA GLU A 145 9.45 -3.04 25.28
C GLU A 145 10.72 -2.89 26.16
N GLY A 146 11.12 -1.65 26.45
CA GLY A 146 12.30 -1.37 27.29
C GLY A 146 13.62 -1.21 26.53
N GLY A 147 13.62 -1.44 25.21
CA GLY A 147 14.78 -1.19 24.36
C GLY A 147 15.56 -2.46 24.01
N SER A 148 15.95 -2.62 22.74
CA SER A 148 16.88 -3.67 22.31
C SER A 148 17.60 -3.29 21.02
N TRP A 149 18.79 -3.85 20.79
CA TRP A 149 19.45 -3.78 19.49
C TRP A 149 18.94 -4.90 18.58
N LYS A 150 18.56 -4.53 17.35
CA LYS A 150 18.16 -5.47 16.29
C LYS A 150 19.19 -5.44 15.17
N LYS A 151 19.21 -6.49 14.34
CA LYS A 151 20.15 -6.64 13.23
C LYS A 151 19.45 -6.47 11.89
N THR A 152 20.04 -5.74 10.95
CA THR A 152 19.60 -5.63 9.55
C THR A 152 20.79 -5.76 8.60
N ASN A 153 20.53 -6.21 7.37
CA ASN A 153 21.55 -6.34 6.34
C ASN A 153 20.96 -6.02 4.95
N PRO A 154 20.63 -4.74 4.66
CA PRO A 154 19.92 -4.37 3.43
C PRO A 154 20.83 -4.26 2.20
N ILE A 155 22.15 -4.09 2.38
CA ILE A 155 23.09 -3.85 1.27
C ILE A 155 23.11 -5.01 0.27
N PRO A 156 23.24 -6.29 0.69
CA PRO A 156 23.17 -7.41 -0.25
C PRO A 156 21.84 -7.48 -1.01
N GLU A 157 20.74 -7.00 -0.43
CA GLU A 157 19.42 -6.98 -1.10
C GLU A 157 19.37 -5.93 -2.20
N ILE A 158 20.01 -4.77 -1.97
CA ILE A 158 20.15 -3.68 -2.93
C ILE A 158 21.04 -4.11 -4.09
N ASP A 159 22.20 -4.69 -3.78
CA ASP A 159 23.16 -5.16 -4.78
C ASP A 159 22.56 -6.26 -5.66
N GLU A 160 21.91 -7.26 -5.03
CA GLU A 160 21.24 -8.33 -5.77
C GLU A 160 20.09 -7.80 -6.62
N ALA A 161 19.28 -6.87 -6.09
CA ALA A 161 18.20 -6.25 -6.86
C ALA A 161 18.76 -5.52 -8.09
N ALA A 162 19.83 -4.74 -7.92
CA ALA A 162 20.45 -3.99 -9.02
C ALA A 162 21.03 -4.94 -10.08
N ALA A 163 21.79 -5.96 -9.67
CA ALA A 163 22.35 -6.96 -10.59
C ALA A 163 21.25 -7.73 -11.34
N PHE A 164 20.23 -8.19 -10.62
CA PHE A 164 19.14 -8.96 -11.20
C PHE A 164 18.28 -8.10 -12.14
N ASN A 165 18.13 -6.81 -11.86
CA ASN A 165 17.43 -5.90 -12.77
C ASN A 165 18.17 -5.72 -14.10
N ILE A 166 19.52 -5.72 -14.10
CA ILE A 166 20.32 -5.77 -15.33
C ILE A 166 20.12 -7.09 -16.05
N THR A 167 20.21 -8.23 -15.34
CA THR A 167 20.00 -9.58 -15.92
C THR A 167 18.63 -9.75 -16.57
N THR A 168 17.60 -9.09 -16.02
CA THR A 168 16.22 -9.20 -16.48
C THR A 168 15.78 -8.06 -17.39
N ASN A 169 16.71 -7.28 -17.95
CA ASN A 169 16.40 -6.13 -18.82
C ASN A 169 15.32 -5.20 -18.21
N ASN A 170 15.44 -4.91 -16.92
CA ASN A 170 14.51 -4.16 -16.07
C ASN A 170 13.16 -4.84 -15.73
N ASN A 171 12.88 -6.05 -16.25
CA ASN A 171 11.63 -6.75 -15.96
C ASN A 171 11.44 -7.05 -14.48
N PHE A 172 12.52 -7.22 -13.69
CA PHE A 172 12.41 -7.33 -12.24
C PHE A 172 11.72 -6.13 -11.59
N SER A 173 12.21 -4.91 -11.85
CA SER A 173 11.59 -3.68 -11.32
C SER A 173 10.18 -3.48 -11.87
N TYR A 174 9.96 -3.71 -13.17
CA TYR A 174 8.64 -3.53 -13.80
C TYR A 174 7.58 -4.44 -13.19
N VAL A 175 7.90 -5.72 -12.99
CA VAL A 175 6.98 -6.65 -12.33
C VAL A 175 6.76 -6.25 -10.87
N CYS A 176 7.80 -5.82 -10.15
CA CYS A 176 7.62 -5.28 -8.79
C CYS A 176 6.67 -4.06 -8.77
N TYR A 177 6.76 -3.15 -9.74
CA TYR A 177 5.86 -2.00 -9.87
C TYR A 177 4.40 -2.45 -10.05
N LEU A 178 4.16 -3.41 -10.95
CA LEU A 178 2.82 -3.97 -11.19
C LEU A 178 2.26 -4.64 -9.93
N VAL A 179 3.05 -5.43 -9.19
CA VAL A 179 2.56 -6.06 -7.95
C VAL A 179 2.29 -5.00 -6.86
N ARG A 180 3.06 -3.91 -6.80
CA ARG A 180 2.80 -2.79 -5.89
C ARG A 180 1.53 -2.04 -6.26
N ALA A 181 1.32 -1.75 -7.54
CA ALA A 181 0.07 -1.16 -8.04
C ALA A 181 -1.12 -2.08 -7.72
N TRP A 182 -0.98 -3.39 -7.95
CA TRP A 182 -2.01 -4.38 -7.63
C TRP A 182 -2.36 -4.43 -6.14
N LYS A 183 -1.38 -4.52 -5.22
CA LYS A 183 -1.67 -4.47 -3.77
C LYS A 183 -2.33 -3.14 -3.39
N ASN A 184 -1.87 -2.05 -4.00
CA ASN A 184 -2.35 -0.70 -3.78
C ASN A 184 -3.68 -0.41 -4.45
N ASN A 185 -4.20 -1.24 -5.35
CA ASN A 185 -5.54 -1.15 -5.95
C ASN A 185 -6.54 -2.18 -5.36
N ILE A 186 -6.08 -3.36 -4.96
CA ILE A 186 -6.94 -4.36 -4.31
C ILE A 186 -7.10 -4.13 -2.80
N GLY A 187 -6.13 -3.50 -2.14
CA GLY A 187 -6.23 -3.13 -0.72
C GLY A 187 -5.93 -4.29 0.20
N PHE A 188 -4.67 -4.71 0.26
CA PHE A 188 -4.21 -5.69 1.24
C PHE A 188 -2.75 -5.48 1.61
N LYS A 189 -2.40 -5.84 2.85
CA LYS A 189 -1.03 -5.82 3.33
C LYS A 189 -0.17 -6.85 2.60
N PHE A 190 0.91 -6.37 1.98
CA PHE A 190 1.93 -7.21 1.35
C PHE A 190 3.29 -6.52 1.55
N GLY A 191 4.14 -7.11 2.40
CA GLY A 191 5.42 -6.52 2.78
C GLY A 191 6.34 -6.31 1.58
N GLY A 192 6.96 -5.12 1.48
CA GLY A 192 7.73 -4.71 0.31
C GLY A 192 8.89 -5.65 -0.03
N LEU A 193 9.71 -6.03 0.95
CA LEU A 193 10.83 -6.95 0.74
C LEU A 193 10.36 -8.37 0.37
N LEU A 194 9.23 -8.82 0.92
CA LEU A 194 8.66 -10.12 0.56
C LEU A 194 8.17 -10.12 -0.88
N LEU A 195 7.48 -9.06 -1.30
CA LEU A 195 7.05 -8.87 -2.69
C LEU A 195 8.25 -8.94 -3.64
N ASP A 196 9.29 -8.14 -3.39
CA ASP A 196 10.50 -8.10 -4.20
C ASP A 196 11.15 -9.51 -4.26
N THR A 197 11.21 -10.20 -3.12
CA THR A 197 11.73 -11.58 -3.01
C THR A 197 10.92 -12.59 -3.83
N LEU A 198 9.59 -12.51 -3.81
CA LEU A 198 8.73 -13.42 -4.53
C LEU A 198 8.78 -13.18 -6.05
N VAL A 199 8.88 -11.92 -6.48
CA VAL A 199 9.11 -11.57 -7.89
C VAL A 199 10.47 -12.07 -8.37
N TYR A 200 11.53 -11.89 -7.56
CA TYR A 200 12.85 -12.43 -7.85
C TYR A 200 12.81 -13.96 -8.05
N LYS A 201 12.13 -14.68 -7.15
CA LYS A 201 11.98 -16.14 -7.24
C LYS A 201 11.14 -16.57 -8.44
N PHE A 202 10.06 -15.84 -8.74
CA PHE A 202 9.21 -16.09 -9.91
C PHE A 202 10.01 -15.98 -11.21
N LEU A 203 10.75 -14.89 -11.39
CA LEU A 203 11.55 -14.67 -12.59
C LEU A 203 12.66 -15.71 -12.72
N ASN A 204 13.36 -16.07 -11.63
CA ASN A 204 14.34 -17.16 -11.66
C ASN A 204 13.74 -18.51 -12.07
N ALA A 205 12.50 -18.80 -11.66
CA ALA A 205 11.79 -19.99 -12.09
C ALA A 205 11.25 -19.91 -13.53
N ASN A 206 11.24 -18.72 -14.13
CA ASN A 206 10.68 -18.44 -15.45
C ASN A 206 11.63 -17.54 -16.25
N SER A 207 12.86 -18.00 -16.49
CA SER A 207 13.91 -17.22 -17.16
C SER A 207 13.54 -16.74 -18.57
N LYS A 208 12.51 -17.33 -19.21
CA LYS A 208 11.89 -16.81 -20.44
C LYS A 208 11.48 -15.33 -20.33
N TYR A 209 11.14 -14.86 -19.12
CA TYR A 209 10.75 -13.47 -18.88
C TYR A 209 11.93 -12.52 -18.61
N TYR A 210 13.18 -12.98 -18.68
CA TYR A 210 14.34 -12.09 -18.51
C TYR A 210 14.46 -11.09 -19.66
N SER A 211 14.18 -11.52 -20.88
CA SER A 211 14.20 -10.68 -22.08
C SER A 211 12.81 -10.38 -22.61
N ALA A 212 11.77 -10.53 -21.78
CA ALA A 212 10.40 -10.23 -22.19
C ALA A 212 10.25 -8.76 -22.58
N ASP A 213 9.49 -8.53 -23.64
CA ASP A 213 8.99 -7.21 -23.99
C ASP A 213 7.51 -7.08 -23.56
N PHE A 214 6.90 -5.91 -23.77
CA PHE A 214 5.53 -5.66 -23.29
C PHE A 214 4.45 -6.50 -24.00
N THR A 215 4.76 -7.18 -25.10
CA THR A 215 3.83 -8.12 -25.73
C THR A 215 3.70 -9.42 -24.92
N ASP A 216 4.75 -9.80 -24.18
CA ASP A 216 4.74 -11.00 -23.33
C ASP A 216 3.99 -10.79 -22.00
N TYR A 217 3.62 -9.55 -21.66
CA TYR A 217 3.21 -9.21 -20.29
C TYR A 217 1.84 -9.79 -19.89
N LEU A 218 0.94 -10.03 -20.84
CA LEU A 218 -0.32 -10.70 -20.52
C LEU A 218 -0.05 -12.11 -19.99
N ASP A 219 0.82 -12.86 -20.66
CA ASP A 219 1.20 -14.21 -20.24
C ASP A 219 2.08 -14.19 -18.98
N LEU A 220 2.99 -13.21 -18.86
CA LEU A 220 3.76 -12.98 -17.64
C LEU A 220 2.83 -12.80 -16.43
N LEU A 221 1.79 -11.97 -16.55
CA LEU A 221 0.84 -11.73 -15.47
C LEU A 221 0.05 -12.99 -15.11
N LYS A 222 -0.37 -13.79 -16.10
CA LYS A 222 -1.02 -15.09 -15.86
C LYS A 222 -0.11 -16.02 -15.05
N ASP A 223 1.15 -16.16 -15.49
CA ASP A 223 2.13 -17.02 -14.83
C ASP A 223 2.52 -16.50 -13.44
N LEU A 224 2.64 -15.18 -13.26
CA LEU A 224 2.91 -14.54 -11.98
C LEU A 224 1.77 -14.80 -10.99
N PHE A 225 0.51 -14.55 -11.37
CA PHE A 225 -0.61 -14.80 -10.48
C PHE A 225 -0.83 -16.29 -10.21
N LYS A 226 -0.50 -17.15 -11.18
CA LYS A 226 -0.46 -18.61 -10.98
C LYS A 226 0.58 -18.99 -9.92
N TYR A 227 1.81 -18.49 -10.06
CA TYR A 227 2.88 -18.69 -9.08
C TYR A 227 2.45 -18.23 -7.69
N LEU A 228 1.96 -17.00 -7.55
CA LEU A 228 1.58 -16.42 -6.26
C LEU A 228 0.40 -17.15 -5.60
N LYS A 229 -0.57 -17.67 -6.36
CA LYS A 229 -1.72 -18.41 -5.79
C LYS A 229 -1.35 -19.81 -5.30
N ASP A 230 -0.26 -20.38 -5.81
CA ASP A 230 0.18 -21.74 -5.50
C ASP A 230 1.22 -21.78 -4.36
N LEU A 231 1.63 -20.62 -3.84
CA LEU A 231 2.46 -20.53 -2.65
C LEU A 231 1.70 -21.02 -1.41
N ASN A 232 2.41 -21.71 -0.52
CA ASN A 232 1.87 -22.23 0.73
C ASN A 232 1.47 -21.09 1.68
N GLU A 233 0.18 -21.01 2.03
CA GLU A 233 -0.35 -20.01 2.96
C GLU A 233 0.19 -20.16 4.39
N ASP A 234 0.61 -21.37 4.76
CA ASP A 234 1.11 -21.71 6.10
C ASP A 234 2.64 -21.54 6.21
N GLN A 235 3.31 -21.12 5.13
CA GLN A 235 4.74 -20.89 5.16
C GLN A 235 5.09 -19.74 6.11
N ALA A 236 5.92 -20.03 7.11
CA ALA A 236 6.27 -19.07 8.15
C ALA A 236 7.11 -17.89 7.63
N TYR A 237 8.07 -18.17 6.74
CA TYR A 237 8.99 -17.16 6.21
C TYR A 237 9.55 -17.52 4.83
N TRP A 238 10.11 -16.52 4.15
CA TRP A 238 10.89 -16.64 2.92
C TRP A 238 12.29 -16.09 3.15
N TYR A 239 13.28 -16.64 2.44
CA TYR A 239 14.61 -16.04 2.40
C TYR A 239 14.65 -14.90 1.39
N ALA A 240 15.02 -13.71 1.86
CA ALA A 240 15.14 -12.51 1.04
C ALA A 240 16.10 -12.69 -0.14
N LEU A 241 15.86 -11.96 -1.23
CA LEU A 241 16.89 -11.76 -2.26
C LEU A 241 18.13 -11.10 -1.66
N GLY A 242 19.33 -11.48 -2.12
CA GLY A 242 20.59 -10.97 -1.58
C GLY A 242 20.92 -11.51 -0.20
N SER A 243 20.45 -10.84 0.85
CA SER A 243 20.83 -11.05 2.27
C SER A 243 20.48 -12.43 2.82
N LYS A 244 19.53 -13.13 2.18
CA LYS A 244 18.94 -14.39 2.67
C LYS A 244 18.39 -14.28 4.10
N GLN A 245 18.06 -13.08 4.58
CA GLN A 245 17.39 -12.95 5.87
C GLN A 245 15.95 -13.49 5.81
N LYS A 246 15.40 -13.89 6.95
CA LYS A 246 14.02 -14.39 7.02
C LYS A 246 13.05 -13.22 6.92
N VAL A 247 12.17 -13.26 5.93
CA VAL A 247 11.08 -12.32 5.72
C VAL A 247 9.77 -13.03 6.03
N TYR A 248 9.01 -12.48 6.96
CA TYR A 248 7.77 -13.07 7.45
C TYR A 248 6.55 -12.41 6.80
N ASN A 249 5.45 -13.14 6.72
CA ASN A 249 4.15 -12.57 6.40
C ASN A 249 3.09 -13.01 7.39
N LYS A 250 2.25 -12.09 7.84
CA LYS A 250 1.10 -12.43 8.69
C LYS A 250 -0.11 -12.75 7.82
N LYS A 251 -0.69 -13.95 7.97
CA LYS A 251 -1.95 -14.42 7.36
C LYS A 251 -1.95 -14.64 5.83
N CYS A 252 -0.82 -14.46 5.14
CA CYS A 252 -0.64 -14.75 3.69
C CYS A 252 -1.80 -14.30 2.76
N LYS A 253 -2.42 -13.13 3.07
CA LYS A 253 -3.60 -12.63 2.33
C LYS A 253 -3.34 -12.51 0.81
N PHE A 254 -2.10 -12.28 0.39
CA PHE A 254 -1.73 -12.18 -1.02
C PHE A 254 -2.05 -13.46 -1.81
N VAL A 255 -1.97 -14.66 -1.22
CA VAL A 255 -2.24 -15.94 -1.91
C VAL A 255 -3.72 -15.99 -2.34
N LYS A 256 -4.64 -15.69 -1.41
CA LYS A 256 -6.08 -15.64 -1.70
C LYS A 256 -6.43 -14.55 -2.72
N LYS A 257 -5.74 -13.40 -2.67
CA LYS A 257 -5.93 -12.32 -3.63
C LYS A 257 -5.37 -12.71 -5.00
N ALA A 258 -4.22 -13.36 -5.08
CA ALA A 258 -3.63 -13.89 -6.30
C ALA A 258 -4.51 -14.96 -6.94
N LYS A 259 -5.14 -15.84 -6.14
CA LYS A 259 -6.12 -16.81 -6.64
C LYS A 259 -7.30 -16.13 -7.35
N LYS A 260 -7.81 -15.04 -6.78
CA LYS A 260 -8.88 -14.24 -7.42
C LYS A 260 -8.40 -13.56 -8.69
N ALA A 261 -7.20 -12.99 -8.69
CA ALA A 261 -6.58 -12.37 -9.86
C ALA A 261 -6.37 -13.38 -10.99
N TYR A 262 -5.75 -14.53 -10.69
CA TYR A 262 -5.51 -15.61 -11.63
C TYR A 262 -6.81 -16.10 -12.27
N ASN A 263 -7.86 -16.35 -11.48
CA ASN A 263 -9.15 -16.81 -12.01
C ASN A 263 -9.82 -15.80 -12.96
N LYS A 264 -9.45 -14.51 -12.91
CA LYS A 264 -9.96 -13.48 -13.83
C LYS A 264 -9.14 -13.38 -15.11
N ILE A 265 -7.84 -13.66 -15.07
CA ILE A 265 -6.93 -13.40 -16.20
C ILE A 265 -6.50 -14.67 -16.97
N LYS A 266 -6.61 -15.85 -16.36
CA LYS A 266 -6.02 -17.10 -16.87
C LYS A 266 -6.49 -17.51 -18.27
N ASP A 267 -7.73 -17.18 -18.64
CA ASP A 267 -8.36 -17.58 -19.90
C ASP A 267 -8.44 -16.41 -20.90
N LEU A 268 -7.85 -15.25 -20.57
CA LEU A 268 -7.91 -14.05 -21.41
C LEU A 268 -6.80 -14.02 -22.45
N ASP A 269 -7.09 -13.46 -23.61
CA ASP A 269 -6.16 -13.11 -24.69
C ASP A 269 -6.36 -11.64 -25.10
N GLU A 270 -5.61 -11.16 -26.09
CA GLU A 270 -5.71 -9.76 -26.56
C GLU A 270 -7.07 -9.41 -27.20
N ASP A 271 -7.83 -10.42 -27.66
CA ASP A 271 -9.12 -10.25 -28.31
C ASP A 271 -10.30 -10.35 -27.32
N SER A 272 -10.03 -10.73 -26.08
CA SER A 272 -11.02 -10.90 -25.02
C SER A 272 -11.69 -9.58 -24.67
N THR A 273 -13.02 -9.55 -24.72
CA THR A 273 -13.81 -8.33 -24.52
C THR A 273 -13.68 -7.72 -23.12
N ASP A 274 -13.41 -8.55 -22.11
CA ASP A 274 -13.28 -8.18 -20.70
C ASP A 274 -11.81 -7.98 -20.24
N LEU A 275 -10.86 -7.99 -21.18
CA LEU A 275 -9.43 -7.82 -20.89
C LEU A 275 -9.14 -6.52 -20.14
N TYR A 276 -9.53 -5.39 -20.72
CA TYR A 276 -9.24 -4.08 -20.13
C TYR A 276 -10.01 -3.84 -18.83
N GLU A 277 -11.25 -4.34 -18.71
CA GLU A 277 -11.99 -4.32 -17.45
C GLU A 277 -11.25 -5.11 -16.35
N THR A 278 -10.67 -6.25 -16.71
CA THR A 278 -9.86 -7.07 -15.81
C THR A 278 -8.56 -6.35 -15.42
N LEU A 279 -7.89 -5.68 -16.34
CA LEU A 279 -6.67 -4.91 -16.04
C LEU A 279 -6.96 -3.70 -15.14
N VAL A 280 -8.04 -2.96 -15.39
CA VAL A 280 -8.52 -1.89 -14.50
C VAL A 280 -8.92 -2.45 -13.13
N TYR A 281 -9.56 -3.62 -13.08
CA TYR A 281 -9.84 -4.30 -11.80
C TYR A 281 -8.56 -4.64 -11.03
N LEU A 282 -7.50 -5.07 -11.71
CA LEU A 282 -6.24 -5.46 -11.08
C LEU A 282 -5.42 -4.24 -10.64
N PHE A 283 -5.27 -3.24 -11.51
CA PHE A 283 -4.29 -2.17 -11.37
C PHE A 283 -4.89 -0.80 -11.03
N GLY A 284 -6.19 -0.64 -11.18
CA GLY A 284 -6.92 0.58 -10.87
C GLY A 284 -7.27 1.41 -12.10
N GLN A 285 -8.00 2.49 -11.87
CA GLN A 285 -8.56 3.35 -12.92
C GLN A 285 -7.52 4.17 -13.70
N THR A 286 -6.30 4.25 -13.19
CA THR A 286 -5.18 4.90 -13.89
C THR A 286 -4.53 3.99 -14.93
N PHE A 287 -4.97 2.73 -15.05
CA PHE A 287 -4.51 1.85 -16.12
C PHE A 287 -5.04 2.37 -17.48
N PRO A 288 -4.17 2.62 -18.47
CA PRO A 288 -4.60 3.11 -19.78
C PRO A 288 -5.48 2.08 -20.50
N VAL A 289 -6.56 2.56 -21.11
CA VAL A 289 -7.48 1.71 -21.89
C VAL A 289 -7.81 2.40 -23.22
N PRO A 290 -8.15 1.63 -24.28
CA PRO A 290 -8.55 2.19 -25.56
C PRO A 290 -9.72 3.16 -25.42
N GLU A 291 -9.82 4.16 -26.30
CA GLU A 291 -10.96 5.09 -26.30
C GLU A 291 -12.33 4.40 -26.36
N THR A 292 -12.44 3.30 -27.10
CA THR A 292 -13.68 2.51 -27.21
C THR A 292 -14.05 1.89 -25.87
N VAL A 293 -13.04 1.38 -25.14
CA VAL A 293 -13.21 0.87 -23.79
C VAL A 293 -13.53 2.01 -22.85
N ASN A 294 -12.81 3.14 -22.90
CA ASN A 294 -13.15 4.34 -22.14
C ASN A 294 -14.60 4.78 -22.39
N LYS A 295 -15.09 4.75 -23.63
CA LYS A 295 -16.50 5.04 -23.97
C LYS A 295 -17.48 3.96 -23.50
N SER A 296 -17.04 2.71 -23.29
CA SER A 296 -17.83 1.58 -22.75
C SER A 296 -17.80 1.48 -21.21
N VAL A 297 -16.69 1.83 -20.58
CA VAL A 297 -16.54 2.03 -19.14
C VAL A 297 -17.23 3.34 -18.74
N ALA A 298 -17.15 4.35 -19.62
CA ALA A 298 -17.98 5.55 -19.64
C ALA A 298 -19.29 5.34 -20.43
N TYR A 299 -19.78 4.11 -20.67
CA TYR A 299 -21.15 3.90 -21.19
C TYR A 299 -22.21 4.29 -20.13
N PHE A 300 -21.75 4.71 -18.95
CA PHE A 300 -22.52 5.51 -18.00
C PHE A 300 -22.66 7.00 -18.39
N GLU A 301 -22.02 7.49 -19.47
CA GLU A 301 -21.94 8.92 -19.81
C GLU A 301 -22.41 9.36 -21.23
N SER A 302 -22.81 8.50 -22.17
CA SER A 302 -23.57 8.95 -23.36
C SER A 302 -24.27 7.78 -24.07
N ALA A 303 -25.58 7.78 -24.36
CA ALA A 303 -26.23 8.75 -25.24
C ALA A 303 -27.74 9.00 -24.96
N TYR A 304 -28.30 8.57 -23.81
CA TYR A 304 -29.73 8.80 -23.48
C TYR A 304 -30.02 9.21 -22.02
N THR A 305 -28.99 9.50 -21.22
CA THR A 305 -29.14 9.54 -19.76
C THR A 305 -28.73 10.89 -19.17
N ARG A 306 -29.69 11.62 -18.58
CA ARG A 306 -29.48 12.89 -17.84
C ARG A 306 -28.84 12.69 -16.45
N ALA A 307 -28.19 11.55 -16.20
CA ALA A 307 -27.71 11.20 -14.87
C ALA A 307 -26.34 11.83 -14.60
N THR A 308 -26.17 12.52 -13.49
CA THR A 308 -24.90 13.13 -13.09
C THR A 308 -24.01 12.06 -12.46
N ASN A 309 -22.88 11.76 -13.08
CA ASN A 309 -21.84 10.92 -12.48
C ASN A 309 -21.08 11.72 -11.42
N THR A 310 -21.07 11.24 -10.18
CA THR A 310 -20.43 11.91 -9.03
C THR A 310 -19.34 11.05 -8.40
N GLU A 311 -18.85 10.04 -9.12
CA GLU A 311 -17.81 9.15 -8.63
C GLU A 311 -16.48 9.89 -8.47
N GLU A 312 -15.92 9.82 -7.26
CA GLU A 312 -14.56 10.29 -6.97
C GLU A 312 -13.63 9.09 -6.75
N PHE A 313 -12.36 9.26 -7.06
CA PHE A 313 -11.31 8.25 -6.88
C PHE A 313 -10.35 8.70 -5.79
N ILE A 314 -9.94 7.77 -4.92
CA ILE A 314 -9.12 8.11 -3.75
C ILE A 314 -7.70 8.51 -4.17
N GLU A 315 -7.24 7.92 -5.27
CA GLU A 315 -5.97 8.17 -5.94
C GLU A 315 -5.85 9.64 -6.43
N ASN A 316 -6.98 10.30 -6.70
CA ASN A 316 -7.01 11.71 -7.10
C ASN A 316 -6.94 12.67 -5.89
N LYS A 317 -7.13 12.15 -4.67
CA LYS A 317 -7.11 12.95 -3.43
C LYS A 317 -5.85 12.74 -2.60
N PHE A 318 -5.32 11.52 -2.60
CA PHE A 318 -4.23 11.08 -1.73
C PHE A 318 -3.27 10.16 -2.47
N ARG A 319 -2.03 10.07 -1.98
CA ARG A 319 -1.14 8.97 -2.37
C ARG A 319 -1.71 7.65 -1.86
N VAL A 320 -1.42 6.56 -2.54
CA VAL A 320 -1.85 5.22 -2.09
C VAL A 320 -0.64 4.33 -1.91
N ASP A 321 -0.39 3.94 -0.65
CA ASP A 321 0.57 2.91 -0.31
C ASP A 321 0.05 2.05 0.84
N ILE A 322 -0.56 0.93 0.48
CA ILE A 322 -1.23 0.04 1.42
C ILE A 322 -0.20 -0.77 2.20
N ARG A 323 -0.17 -0.55 3.52
CA ARG A 323 0.78 -1.15 4.48
C ARG A 323 0.11 -1.95 5.58
N TYR A 324 -1.15 -1.61 5.88
CA TYR A 324 -1.88 -2.19 6.99
C TYR A 324 -3.16 -2.89 6.52
N SER A 325 -3.61 -3.84 7.32
CA SER A 325 -4.89 -4.50 7.12
C SER A 325 -6.05 -3.61 7.57
N LEU A 326 -7.05 -3.47 6.70
CA LEU A 326 -8.37 -2.96 7.04
C LEU A 326 -9.41 -4.05 6.72
N LYS A 327 -10.46 -4.13 7.52
CA LYS A 327 -11.63 -4.95 7.23
C LYS A 327 -12.89 -4.18 7.59
N VAL A 328 -13.81 -4.03 6.64
CA VAL A 328 -15.14 -3.47 6.88
C VAL A 328 -16.22 -4.54 6.82
N ASP A 329 -17.32 -4.32 7.51
CA ASP A 329 -18.53 -5.14 7.40
C ASP A 329 -19.77 -4.25 7.52
N CYS A 330 -20.94 -4.85 7.34
CA CYS A 330 -22.21 -4.18 7.36
C CYS A 330 -23.23 -4.98 8.19
N ILE A 331 -23.91 -4.30 9.10
CA ILE A 331 -25.10 -4.84 9.78
C ILE A 331 -26.32 -4.36 9.00
N ILE A 332 -27.17 -5.31 8.62
CA ILE A 332 -28.46 -5.06 7.98
C ILE A 332 -29.53 -5.05 9.06
N LYS A 333 -30.23 -3.93 9.23
CA LYS A 333 -31.32 -3.75 10.21
C LYS A 333 -32.67 -3.63 9.50
N GLN A 334 -33.70 -4.18 10.12
CA GLN A 334 -35.12 -3.97 9.79
C GLN A 334 -35.92 -4.01 11.07
N ASP A 335 -36.90 -3.12 11.18
CA ASP A 335 -37.82 -3.10 12.30
C ASP A 335 -38.53 -4.45 12.47
N GLY A 336 -38.52 -4.97 13.70
CA GLY A 336 -39.15 -6.25 14.04
C GLY A 336 -38.31 -7.50 13.71
N TYR A 337 -37.11 -7.38 13.17
CA TYR A 337 -36.23 -8.52 12.85
C TYR A 337 -34.87 -8.43 13.52
N ARG A 338 -34.26 -9.59 13.80
CA ARG A 338 -32.89 -9.64 14.33
C ARG A 338 -31.90 -9.11 13.28
N PRO A 339 -30.97 -8.21 13.65
CA PRO A 339 -29.93 -7.75 12.73
C PRO A 339 -29.06 -8.91 12.21
N THR A 340 -28.65 -8.83 10.95
CA THR A 340 -27.79 -9.84 10.29
C THR A 340 -26.58 -9.18 9.66
N PHE A 341 -25.42 -9.85 9.68
CA PHE A 341 -24.23 -9.37 9.00
C PHE A 341 -24.30 -9.64 7.50
N LEU A 342 -23.91 -8.64 6.70
CA LEU A 342 -23.86 -8.74 5.25
C LEU A 342 -22.95 -9.89 4.81
N ARG A 343 -21.76 -10.01 5.42
CA ARG A 343 -20.82 -11.10 5.07
C ARG A 343 -21.38 -12.50 5.33
N ASP A 344 -22.33 -12.67 6.26
CA ASP A 344 -22.99 -13.95 6.47
C ASP A 344 -24.06 -14.23 5.41
N LEU A 345 -24.80 -13.22 4.96
CA LEU A 345 -25.70 -13.35 3.81
C LEU A 345 -24.97 -13.65 2.49
N LEU A 346 -23.81 -13.01 2.29
CA LEU A 346 -22.98 -13.21 1.09
C LEU A 346 -22.46 -14.65 0.97
N LYS A 347 -22.20 -15.34 2.09
CA LYS A 347 -21.83 -16.77 2.06
C LYS A 347 -22.94 -17.65 1.48
N GLY A 348 -24.19 -17.26 1.69
CA GLY A 348 -25.37 -17.94 1.12
C GLY A 348 -25.80 -17.42 -0.25
N GLN A 349 -25.05 -16.49 -0.87
CA GLN A 349 -25.42 -15.82 -2.12
C GLN A 349 -26.79 -15.11 -2.06
N ILE A 350 -27.21 -14.68 -0.87
CA ILE A 350 -28.52 -14.07 -0.63
C ILE A 350 -28.45 -12.57 -0.91
N ARG A 351 -29.38 -12.07 -1.75
CA ARG A 351 -29.53 -10.62 -2.01
C ARG A 351 -30.32 -9.94 -0.89
N ILE A 352 -29.99 -8.68 -0.60
CA ILE A 352 -30.64 -7.88 0.45
C ILE A 352 -32.00 -7.39 -0.06
N LYS A 353 -33.08 -7.61 0.72
CA LYS A 353 -34.40 -7.04 0.46
C LYS A 353 -34.41 -5.52 0.68
N ARG A 354 -35.30 -4.79 0.01
CA ARG A 354 -35.40 -3.32 0.10
C ARG A 354 -35.77 -2.81 1.51
N GLN A 355 -35.63 -1.50 1.73
CA GLN A 355 -36.05 -0.77 2.94
C GLN A 355 -35.35 -1.27 4.22
N ARG A 356 -34.07 -1.60 4.08
CA ARG A 356 -33.19 -1.96 5.18
C ARG A 356 -32.26 -0.80 5.51
N THR A 357 -31.94 -0.64 6.77
CA THR A 357 -30.82 0.21 7.18
C THR A 357 -29.54 -0.59 7.08
N LEU A 358 -28.55 -0.06 6.38
CA LEU A 358 -27.22 -0.63 6.21
C LEU A 358 -26.25 0.17 7.08
N GLU A 359 -25.74 -0.44 8.15
CA GLU A 359 -24.75 0.17 9.03
C GLU A 359 -23.39 -0.45 8.76
N PHE A 360 -22.55 0.26 8.01
CA PHE A 360 -21.17 -0.12 7.74
C PHE A 360 -20.27 0.29 8.89
N PHE A 361 -19.30 -0.56 9.22
CA PHE A 361 -18.37 -0.33 10.31
C PHE A 361 -17.03 -1.03 10.06
N ILE A 362 -15.99 -0.53 10.71
CA ILE A 362 -14.65 -1.13 10.67
C ILE A 362 -14.57 -2.27 11.69
N VAL A 363 -14.23 -3.47 11.21
CA VAL A 363 -14.03 -4.70 12.02
C VAL A 363 -12.59 -4.85 12.50
N GLU A 364 -11.64 -4.58 11.60
CA GLU A 364 -10.20 -4.70 11.86
C GLU A 364 -9.52 -3.47 11.29
N ASN A 365 -8.78 -2.74 12.14
CA ASN A 365 -7.91 -1.64 11.75
C ASN A 365 -6.54 -1.85 12.38
N GLU A 366 -5.63 -2.49 11.64
CA GLU A 366 -4.28 -2.78 12.14
C GLU A 366 -3.50 -1.49 12.45
N PHE A 367 -3.73 -0.42 11.69
CA PHE A 367 -3.02 0.84 11.91
C PHE A 367 -3.43 1.51 13.22
N GLU A 368 -4.72 1.53 13.52
CA GLU A 368 -5.22 2.09 14.78
C GLU A 368 -4.70 1.36 16.01
N GLN A 369 -4.55 0.03 15.96
CA GLN A 369 -3.96 -0.76 17.04
C GLN A 369 -2.52 -0.30 17.31
N ILE A 370 -1.71 -0.21 16.25
CA ILE A 370 -0.32 0.26 16.32
C ILE A 370 -0.24 1.69 16.87
N ILE A 371 -1.10 2.59 16.40
CA ILE A 371 -1.10 3.99 16.86
C ILE A 371 -1.54 4.12 18.32
N LYS A 372 -2.51 3.32 18.78
CA LYS A 372 -2.93 3.30 20.19
C LYS A 372 -1.77 2.86 21.09
N GLU A 373 -1.08 1.78 20.72
CA GLU A 373 0.09 1.30 21.47
C GLU A 373 1.20 2.36 21.51
N ARG A 374 1.55 2.96 20.37
CA ARG A 374 2.58 4.00 20.26
C ARG A 374 2.24 5.27 21.07
N ASN A 375 0.99 5.69 21.05
CA ASN A 375 0.52 6.87 21.80
C ASN A 375 0.40 6.61 23.32
N GLN A 376 0.36 5.35 23.76
CA GLN A 376 0.35 4.98 25.18
C GLN A 376 1.77 4.85 25.75
N ILE A 377 2.69 4.26 24.98
CA ILE A 377 4.08 4.01 25.40
C ILE A 377 4.87 5.30 25.51
N ASN A 378 4.63 6.25 24.60
CA ASN A 378 5.30 7.52 24.61
C ASN A 378 4.47 8.53 25.41
N SER A 379 5.08 9.22 26.37
CA SER A 379 4.50 10.40 27.05
C SER A 379 4.39 11.61 26.10
N PHE A 380 3.78 11.40 24.93
CA PHE A 380 3.54 12.44 23.95
C PHE A 380 2.55 13.46 24.50
N SER A 381 2.86 14.73 24.27
CA SER A 381 1.86 15.80 24.43
C SER A 381 0.67 15.54 23.50
N SER A 382 -0.50 16.15 23.79
CA SER A 382 -1.71 15.98 22.98
C SER A 382 -1.52 16.28 21.49
N ASP A 383 -0.56 17.15 21.17
CA ASP A 383 -0.26 17.61 19.82
C ASP A 383 0.76 16.71 19.10
N GLU A 384 1.48 15.86 19.84
CA GLU A 384 2.41 14.88 19.29
C GLU A 384 1.75 13.51 19.04
N LYS A 385 0.53 13.31 19.54
CA LYS A 385 -0.22 12.06 19.32
C LYS A 385 -0.47 11.86 17.83
N ILE A 386 -0.11 10.68 17.34
CA ILE A 386 -0.33 10.30 15.96
C ILE A 386 -1.84 10.17 15.73
N LYS A 387 -2.35 10.82 14.67
CA LYS A 387 -3.76 10.83 14.26
C LYS A 387 -3.87 10.38 12.81
N PHE A 388 -5.03 9.84 12.45
CA PHE A 388 -5.37 9.46 11.09
C PHE A 388 -6.82 9.80 10.79
N ASP A 389 -7.12 9.92 9.51
CA ASP A 389 -8.46 10.22 9.01
C ASP A 389 -9.11 9.00 8.39
N ILE A 390 -10.43 8.89 8.55
CA ILE A 390 -11.26 7.85 7.93
C ILE A 390 -12.09 8.48 6.82
N TYR A 391 -12.04 7.88 5.64
CA TYR A 391 -12.88 8.27 4.50
C TYR A 391 -13.74 7.11 4.05
N TRP A 392 -14.97 7.42 3.64
CA TRP A 392 -15.92 6.46 3.10
C TRP A 392 -16.34 6.86 1.69
N LYS A 393 -16.47 5.86 0.80
CA LYS A 393 -17.10 5.97 -0.51
C LYS A 393 -18.26 5.00 -0.58
N VAL A 394 -19.42 5.50 -0.98
CA VAL A 394 -20.62 4.70 -1.22
C VAL A 394 -20.95 4.85 -2.70
N LEU A 395 -20.69 3.78 -3.45
CA LEU A 395 -20.85 3.74 -4.89
C LEU A 395 -22.13 2.99 -5.26
N ASN A 396 -23.02 3.67 -5.98
CA ASN A 396 -24.23 3.10 -6.56
C ASN A 396 -24.03 2.95 -8.08
N ARG A 397 -24.15 1.73 -8.61
CA ARG A 397 -24.04 1.45 -10.06
C ARG A 397 -25.24 0.65 -10.57
N GLY A 398 -25.39 0.60 -11.89
CA GLY A 398 -26.42 -0.15 -12.61
C GLY A 398 -27.54 0.72 -13.18
N ASP A 399 -28.36 0.12 -14.06
CA ASP A 399 -29.38 0.81 -14.85
C ASP A 399 -30.37 1.62 -14.00
N GLU A 400 -30.70 1.12 -12.81
CA GLU A 400 -31.58 1.85 -11.90
C GLU A 400 -30.91 3.11 -11.31
N ALA A 401 -29.58 3.12 -11.09
CA ALA A 401 -28.85 4.30 -10.59
C ALA A 401 -28.94 5.43 -11.63
N ILE A 402 -28.78 5.03 -12.88
CA ILE A 402 -28.91 5.90 -14.04
C ILE A 402 -30.35 6.40 -14.13
N ARG A 403 -31.34 5.49 -14.12
CA ARG A 403 -32.76 5.82 -14.27
C ARG A 403 -33.27 6.79 -13.20
N ARG A 404 -32.80 6.65 -11.95
CA ARG A 404 -33.19 7.52 -10.82
C ARG A 404 -32.28 8.74 -10.63
N ASN A 405 -31.27 8.93 -11.49
CA ASN A 405 -30.24 9.96 -11.33
C ASN A 405 -29.61 9.95 -9.90
N CYS A 406 -29.24 8.77 -9.42
CA CYS A 406 -28.69 8.58 -8.08
C CYS A 406 -27.35 7.83 -8.08
N ILE A 407 -26.59 7.94 -9.17
CA ILE A 407 -25.17 7.58 -9.20
C ILE A 407 -24.46 8.43 -8.15
N ARG A 408 -24.01 7.75 -7.09
CA ARG A 408 -23.21 8.31 -6.01
C ARG A 408 -21.83 7.70 -6.08
N GLY A 409 -20.82 8.45 -5.67
CA GLY A 409 -19.48 7.91 -5.48
C GLY A 409 -18.52 8.90 -4.87
N GLN A 410 -19.03 9.93 -4.19
CA GLN A 410 -18.19 10.91 -3.50
C GLN A 410 -17.48 10.26 -2.32
N ILE A 411 -16.24 10.68 -2.10
CA ILE A 411 -15.40 10.28 -0.98
C ILE A 411 -15.56 11.33 0.12
N LYS A 412 -16.10 10.90 1.26
CA LYS A 412 -16.40 11.79 2.40
C LYS A 412 -15.60 11.39 3.62
N LYS A 413 -15.04 12.38 4.31
CA LYS A 413 -14.44 12.21 5.63
C LYS A 413 -15.54 11.78 6.61
N GLY A 414 -15.23 10.79 7.45
CA GLY A 414 -16.16 10.23 8.41
C GLY A 414 -15.46 9.69 9.65
N ILE A 415 -16.18 8.82 10.36
CA ILE A 415 -15.71 8.13 11.57
C ILE A 415 -15.74 6.61 11.31
N GLU A 416 -15.62 5.80 12.36
CA GLU A 416 -15.58 4.33 12.29
C GLU A 416 -16.85 3.67 11.73
N LYS A 417 -17.97 4.40 11.69
CA LYS A 417 -19.27 3.93 11.23
C LYS A 417 -19.85 4.82 10.15
N ARG A 418 -20.59 4.21 9.22
CA ARG A 418 -21.33 4.89 8.15
C ARG A 418 -22.69 4.21 7.96
N THR A 419 -23.77 4.99 8.04
CA THR A 419 -25.13 4.49 7.82
C THR A 419 -25.63 4.91 6.46
N GLU A 420 -26.21 3.96 5.73
CA GLU A 420 -26.88 4.14 4.44
C GLU A 420 -28.23 3.42 4.44
N SER A 421 -29.10 3.75 3.49
CA SER A 421 -30.37 3.06 3.28
C SER A 421 -30.33 2.17 2.02
N ALA A 422 -30.96 1.00 2.09
CA ALA A 422 -31.12 0.08 0.96
C ALA A 422 -32.33 0.46 0.09
N ASP A 423 -32.46 1.74 -0.27
CA ASP A 423 -33.58 2.26 -1.09
C ASP A 423 -33.32 2.14 -2.60
N PHE A 424 -32.09 1.76 -2.94
CA PHE A 424 -31.54 1.71 -4.27
C PHE A 424 -31.48 0.27 -4.81
N ASN A 425 -31.92 0.04 -6.06
CA ASN A 425 -31.81 -1.28 -6.71
C ASN A 425 -30.51 -1.31 -7.53
N GLY A 426 -29.60 -2.24 -7.30
CA GLY A 426 -28.40 -2.37 -8.13
C GLY A 426 -27.17 -2.84 -7.37
N ASP A 427 -26.10 -3.07 -8.11
CA ASP A 427 -24.81 -3.39 -7.52
C ASP A 427 -24.22 -2.16 -6.83
N HIS A 428 -23.94 -2.35 -5.55
CA HIS A 428 -23.46 -1.31 -4.66
C HIS A 428 -22.13 -1.77 -4.04
N PHE A 429 -21.18 -0.84 -3.94
CA PHE A 429 -19.94 -1.07 -3.20
C PHE A 429 -19.73 0.03 -2.16
N VAL A 430 -19.24 -0.37 -0.99
CA VAL A 430 -18.68 0.55 0.00
C VAL A 430 -17.19 0.36 0.07
N GLU A 431 -16.46 1.46 0.06
CA GLU A 431 -15.03 1.49 0.31
C GLU A 431 -14.76 2.35 1.54
N CYS A 432 -13.79 1.90 2.33
CA CYS A 432 -13.26 2.63 3.48
C CYS A 432 -11.76 2.78 3.32
N TYR A 433 -11.24 3.96 3.67
CA TYR A 433 -9.83 4.30 3.57
C TYR A 433 -9.35 4.87 4.90
N ILE A 434 -8.18 4.42 5.34
CA ILE A 434 -7.41 5.00 6.44
C ILE A 434 -6.33 5.86 5.83
N VAL A 435 -6.38 7.17 6.10
CA VAL A 435 -5.44 8.16 5.57
C VAL A 435 -4.55 8.67 6.69
N TYR A 436 -3.24 8.58 6.46
CA TYR A 436 -2.21 9.05 7.37
C TYR A 436 -1.16 9.85 6.58
N GLU A 437 -0.88 11.08 7.04
CA GLU A 437 0.06 12.01 6.36
C GLU A 437 -0.16 12.07 4.83
N ASP A 438 -1.41 12.30 4.42
CA ASP A 438 -1.83 12.41 3.01
C ASP A 438 -1.66 11.12 2.17
N THR A 439 -1.45 9.99 2.83
CA THR A 439 -1.32 8.68 2.19
C THR A 439 -2.41 7.73 2.70
N VAL A 440 -3.08 7.03 1.78
CA VAL A 440 -3.95 5.90 2.10
C VAL A 440 -3.07 4.72 2.50
N VAL A 441 -3.05 4.40 3.79
CA VAL A 441 -2.21 3.34 4.37
C VAL A 441 -2.95 2.02 4.54
N ALA A 442 -4.29 2.04 4.49
CA ALA A 442 -5.14 0.86 4.49
C ALA A 442 -6.46 1.14 3.76
N ARG A 443 -7.00 0.14 3.07
CA ARG A 443 -8.35 0.20 2.52
C ARG A 443 -9.00 -1.17 2.45
N ASP A 444 -10.33 -1.19 2.44
CA ASP A 444 -11.13 -2.39 2.18
C ASP A 444 -12.37 -2.00 1.37
N ARG A 445 -12.89 -2.97 0.60
CA ARG A 445 -14.08 -2.82 -0.23
C ARG A 445 -15.03 -3.97 0.06
N ILE A 446 -16.30 -3.65 0.26
CA ILE A 446 -17.38 -4.63 0.40
C ILE A 446 -18.41 -4.44 -0.73
N HIS A 447 -18.75 -5.55 -1.38
CA HIS A 447 -19.86 -5.61 -2.33
C HIS A 447 -21.16 -5.86 -1.59
N VAL A 448 -22.22 -5.19 -2.02
CA VAL A 448 -23.51 -5.19 -1.35
C VAL A 448 -24.58 -5.46 -2.41
N PRO A 449 -24.99 -6.73 -2.58
CA PRO A 449 -25.96 -7.11 -3.60
C PRO A 449 -27.39 -6.85 -3.10
N ILE A 450 -28.03 -5.80 -3.62
CA ILE A 450 -29.44 -5.51 -3.33
C ILE A 450 -30.34 -6.18 -4.38
N GLN A 451 -31.49 -6.72 -3.95
CA GLN A 451 -32.41 -7.43 -4.83
C GLN A 451 -32.96 -6.52 -5.94
N ILE A 452 -33.04 -7.05 -7.17
CA ILE A 452 -33.72 -6.40 -8.30
C ILE A 452 -35.18 -6.87 -8.27
N GLU A 453 -36.15 -5.95 -8.33
CA GLU A 453 -37.55 -6.32 -8.56
C GLU A 453 -37.65 -6.89 -9.99
N ASN A 454 -38.03 -8.17 -10.12
CA ASN A 454 -38.54 -8.67 -11.39
C ASN A 454 -39.84 -7.92 -11.67
N THR A 455 -39.85 -7.06 -12.68
CA THR A 455 -41.10 -6.63 -13.31
C THR A 455 -41.78 -7.85 -13.90
N LEU A 456 -42.82 -8.33 -13.20
CA LEU A 456 -43.90 -9.18 -13.69
C LEU A 456 -43.46 -10.46 -14.44
N GLN A 457 -43.33 -11.57 -13.70
CA GLN A 457 -44.00 -12.79 -14.20
C GLN A 457 -45.51 -12.53 -14.06
N SER A 458 -46.12 -12.02 -15.13
CA SER A 458 -47.56 -12.17 -15.31
C SER A 458 -47.82 -13.66 -15.45
N SER A 459 -48.35 -14.23 -14.38
CA SER A 459 -49.04 -15.51 -14.41
C SER A 459 -50.22 -15.36 -15.37
N PHE A 460 -50.23 -16.15 -16.44
CA PHE A 460 -51.34 -17.02 -16.85
C PHE A 460 -50.79 -18.13 -17.75
#